data_AF-A0A8D8BE15-F1
#
_entry.id   AF-A0A8D8BE15-F1
#
_cell.length_a   1.000
_cell.length_b   1.000
_cell.length_c   1.000
_cell.angle_alpha   90.00
_cell.angle_beta   90.00
_cell.angle_gamma   90.00
#
_symmetry.space_group_name_H-M   'P 1'
#
loop_
_entity.id
_entity.type
_entity.pdbx_description
1 polymer ?
#
loop_
_entity_poly.entity_id
_entity_poly.type
_entity_poly.pdbx_seq_one_letter_code
_entity_poly.pdbx_strand_id
1 'polypeptide(L)'
;DASDVMDMLLKTHTEGDLPDDDPQTSYLISAWARICKILGKQFEQYLPLVMGPVMRTASMKPEVALLDNDEVQDVDGDNDWQFVNLGEQQNFGIRTAGLEDKASACEMLVCYARELKDGFANYAEEVVRLMVPMLKFYFHDGVRTAAAESLPYLLDCAKIKGPTYLEGMWLYICPELLKAIDSEPEPDVQAELLHSLAKCIETLGAACLSKEAMDEVLKIIDKFMNQHFQKEDKRALARKEEDYDDGVEEQLAEEDDADIYLLSRISDIIHALFLTYKDGFLPYFQQVVPHFVKLLDPTKAWADRQWGLCIFDDLIEYSGPMSAQYQAYFLQPMLEYIKDKQPEVRQAAVYGCGVLAQFGGDQYSMTCAQAIQLLIEVIMVPGSREPEHVNPTENAISAVTKILKYNNKALTNPDEIIALW
;
A
#
# COMPACT_ATOMS: atom_id res chain seq x y z
N ASP A 1 31.93 0.44 -18.26
CA ASP A 1 30.82 -0.53 -18.28
C ASP A 1 30.38 -0.77 -16.84
N ALA A 2 29.10 -1.01 -16.55
CA ALA A 2 28.65 -1.29 -15.19
C ALA A 2 29.16 -2.66 -14.69
N SER A 3 29.38 -3.61 -15.60
CA SER A 3 30.01 -4.91 -15.29
C SER A 3 31.46 -4.74 -14.86
N ASP A 4 32.25 -3.93 -15.59
CA ASP A 4 33.66 -3.66 -15.24
C ASP A 4 33.80 -3.03 -13.84
N VAL A 5 32.87 -2.12 -13.49
CA VAL A 5 32.83 -1.49 -12.16
C VAL A 5 32.48 -2.53 -11.09
N MET A 6 31.51 -3.41 -11.36
CA MET A 6 31.15 -4.49 -10.45
C MET A 6 32.33 -5.41 -10.16
N ASP A 7 33.04 -5.85 -11.20
CA ASP A 7 34.22 -6.71 -11.07
C ASP A 7 35.33 -6.05 -10.25
N MET A 8 35.52 -4.73 -10.40
CA MET A 8 36.51 -3.97 -9.62
C MET A 8 36.12 -3.89 -8.14
N LEU A 9 34.84 -3.65 -7.83
CA LEU A 9 34.33 -3.61 -6.46
C LEU A 9 34.45 -4.98 -5.79
N LEU A 10 34.10 -6.05 -6.51
CA LEU A 10 34.18 -7.42 -6.00
C LEU A 10 35.63 -7.84 -5.74
N LYS A 11 36.58 -7.49 -6.60
CA LYS A 11 38.02 -7.71 -6.34
C LYS A 11 38.49 -7.00 -5.08
N THR A 12 38.10 -5.74 -4.90
CA THR A 12 38.46 -4.96 -3.70
C THR A 12 37.94 -5.63 -2.43
N HIS A 13 36.71 -6.16 -2.47
CA HIS A 13 36.11 -6.87 -1.34
C HIS A 13 36.75 -8.24 -1.07
N THR A 14 37.01 -9.04 -2.12
CA THR A 14 37.55 -10.42 -1.99
C THR A 14 39.05 -10.47 -1.73
N GLU A 15 39.83 -9.53 -2.27
CA GLU A 15 41.28 -9.45 -2.04
C GLU A 15 41.64 -8.66 -0.77
N GLY A 16 40.72 -7.82 -0.27
CA GLY A 16 40.94 -6.97 0.90
C GLY A 16 40.85 -7.68 2.25
N ASP A 17 40.32 -8.92 2.29
CA ASP A 17 40.01 -9.68 3.52
C ASP A 17 39.37 -8.78 4.60
N LEU A 18 38.44 -7.93 4.16
CA LEU A 18 37.84 -6.90 4.98
C LEU A 18 37.12 -7.55 6.17
N PRO A 19 37.35 -7.09 7.41
CA PRO A 19 36.59 -7.52 8.57
C PRO A 19 35.08 -7.36 8.35
N ASP A 20 34.29 -8.22 8.99
CA ASP A 20 32.82 -8.18 8.88
C ASP A 20 32.22 -6.85 9.42
N ASP A 21 32.97 -6.10 10.23
CA ASP A 21 32.62 -4.78 10.80
C ASP A 21 33.30 -3.61 10.06
N ASP A 22 33.90 -3.83 8.89
CA ASP A 22 34.55 -2.75 8.13
C ASP A 22 33.51 -1.76 7.57
N PRO A 23 33.62 -0.44 7.86
CA PRO A 23 32.70 0.59 7.36
C PRO A 23 32.59 0.65 5.83
N GLN A 24 33.58 0.14 5.09
CA GLN A 24 33.53 0.06 3.63
C GLN A 24 32.46 -0.90 3.13
N THR A 25 32.08 -1.89 3.93
CA THR A 25 31.04 -2.87 3.59
C THR A 25 29.71 -2.20 3.27
N SER A 26 29.31 -1.19 4.03
CA SER A 26 28.08 -0.42 3.80
C SER A 26 28.10 0.33 2.46
N TYR A 27 29.23 0.96 2.13
CA TYR A 27 29.39 1.64 0.84
C TYR A 27 29.37 0.68 -0.35
N LEU A 28 29.97 -0.51 -0.18
CA LEU A 28 29.98 -1.56 -1.20
C LEU A 28 28.56 -2.10 -1.43
N ILE A 29 27.82 -2.35 -0.36
CA ILE A 29 26.41 -2.75 -0.39
C ILE A 29 25.63 -1.73 -1.22
N SER A 30 25.59 -0.45 -0.83
CA SER A 30 24.84 0.57 -1.58
C SER A 30 25.30 0.75 -3.04
N ALA A 31 26.57 0.47 -3.36
CA ALA A 31 27.06 0.47 -4.75
C ALA A 31 26.49 -0.71 -5.56
N TRP A 32 26.44 -1.91 -4.98
CA TRP A 32 25.91 -3.09 -5.65
C TRP A 32 24.42 -2.96 -5.98
N ALA A 33 23.58 -2.36 -5.12
CA ALA A 33 22.18 -2.09 -5.46
C ALA A 33 22.02 -1.21 -6.70
N ARG A 34 22.82 -0.13 -6.80
CA ARG A 34 22.78 0.77 -7.96
C ARG A 34 23.20 0.04 -9.23
N ILE A 35 24.22 -0.82 -9.15
CA ILE A 35 24.67 -1.63 -10.28
C ILE A 35 23.60 -2.66 -10.67
N CYS A 36 22.92 -3.29 -9.69
CA CYS A 36 21.82 -4.22 -9.96
C CYS A 36 20.68 -3.54 -10.71
N LYS A 37 20.28 -2.32 -10.33
CA LYS A 37 19.26 -1.55 -11.06
C LYS A 37 19.66 -1.26 -12.51
N ILE A 38 20.96 -1.04 -12.77
CA ILE A 38 21.47 -0.75 -14.12
C ILE A 38 21.56 -2.03 -14.98
N LEU A 39 22.09 -3.11 -14.41
CA LEU A 39 22.35 -4.37 -15.12
C LEU A 39 21.09 -5.24 -15.26
N GLY A 40 20.09 -5.05 -14.39
CA GLY A 40 18.91 -5.90 -14.30
C GLY A 40 19.30 -7.37 -14.19
N LYS A 41 18.72 -8.23 -15.04
CA LYS A 41 18.98 -9.68 -15.06
C LYS A 41 20.45 -10.06 -15.22
N GLN A 42 21.30 -9.21 -15.84
CA GLN A 42 22.72 -9.53 -15.98
C GLN A 42 23.47 -9.53 -14.63
N PHE A 43 22.87 -8.98 -13.58
CA PHE A 43 23.43 -8.97 -12.24
C PHE A 43 23.36 -10.36 -11.55
N GLU A 44 22.51 -11.27 -12.03
CA GLU A 44 22.32 -12.60 -11.41
C GLU A 44 23.63 -13.37 -11.21
N GLN A 45 24.60 -13.22 -12.12
CA GLN A 45 25.91 -13.88 -12.02
C GLN A 45 26.73 -13.45 -10.78
N TYR A 46 26.44 -12.28 -10.20
CA TYR A 46 27.14 -11.75 -9.03
C TYR A 46 26.45 -12.10 -7.70
N LEU A 47 25.21 -12.63 -7.73
CA LEU A 47 24.46 -13.01 -6.52
C LEU A 47 25.25 -13.91 -5.57
N PRO A 48 25.99 -14.95 -6.03
CA PRO A 48 26.76 -15.80 -5.12
C PRO A 48 27.85 -15.06 -4.32
N LEU A 49 28.31 -13.91 -4.84
CA LEU A 49 29.37 -13.11 -4.21
C LEU A 49 28.81 -12.03 -3.28
N VAL A 50 27.65 -11.45 -3.62
CA VAL A 50 27.07 -10.33 -2.87
C VAL A 50 26.08 -10.76 -1.79
N MET A 51 25.43 -11.92 -1.95
CA MET A 51 24.38 -12.35 -1.02
C MET A 51 24.91 -12.65 0.38
N GLY A 52 26.08 -13.28 0.49
CA GLY A 52 26.69 -13.59 1.79
C GLY A 52 26.89 -12.35 2.67
N PRO A 53 27.63 -11.33 2.20
CA PRO A 53 27.81 -10.07 2.93
C PRO A 53 26.49 -9.37 3.25
N VAL A 54 25.59 -9.22 2.28
CA VAL A 54 24.29 -8.54 2.47
C VAL A 54 23.45 -9.23 3.54
N MET A 55 23.35 -10.57 3.49
CA MET A 55 22.59 -11.35 4.48
C MET A 55 23.20 -11.24 5.87
N ARG A 56 24.55 -11.18 6.00
CA ARG A 56 25.21 -10.98 7.28
C ARG A 56 24.84 -9.63 7.89
N THR A 57 25.00 -8.53 7.13
CA THR A 57 24.65 -7.18 7.60
C THR A 57 23.16 -7.08 7.94
N ALA A 58 22.27 -7.59 7.09
CA ALA A 58 20.83 -7.59 7.35
C ALA A 58 20.44 -8.47 8.56
N SER A 59 21.24 -9.47 8.91
CA SER A 59 21.04 -10.34 10.09
C SER A 59 21.67 -9.82 11.38
N MET A 60 22.36 -8.67 11.35
CA MET A 60 22.98 -8.07 12.52
C MET A 60 21.96 -7.91 13.65
N LYS A 61 22.36 -8.31 14.86
CA LYS A 61 21.58 -8.15 16.09
C LYS A 61 22.12 -6.94 16.85
N PRO A 62 21.29 -5.93 17.15
CA PRO A 62 21.74 -4.81 17.97
C PRO A 62 22.06 -5.29 19.38
N GLU A 63 23.02 -4.62 20.00
CA GLU A 63 23.30 -4.77 21.43
C GLU A 63 22.21 -4.02 22.21
N VAL A 64 21.62 -4.70 23.20
CA VAL A 64 20.57 -4.14 24.06
C VAL A 64 20.95 -4.33 25.51
N ALA A 65 20.68 -3.32 26.34
CA ALA A 65 20.97 -3.32 27.76
C ALA A 65 19.77 -2.78 28.56
N LEU A 66 19.53 -3.34 29.74
CA LEU A 66 18.64 -2.77 30.74
C LEU A 66 19.54 -2.17 31.82
N LEU A 67 19.49 -0.86 32.00
CA LEU A 67 20.37 -0.11 32.88
C LEU A 67 19.55 0.69 33.90
N ASP A 68 20.05 0.79 35.11
CA ASP A 68 19.49 1.71 36.11
C ASP A 68 19.99 3.15 35.85
N ASN A 69 19.35 4.17 36.44
CA ASN A 69 19.68 5.59 36.18
C ASN A 69 21.16 5.96 36.43
N ASP A 70 21.81 5.28 37.37
CA ASP A 70 23.23 5.52 37.68
C ASP A 70 24.15 4.89 36.61
N GLU A 71 23.76 3.74 36.04
CA GLU A 71 24.51 3.03 35.01
C GLU A 71 24.40 3.71 33.64
N VAL A 72 23.30 4.41 33.36
CA VAL A 72 23.16 5.22 32.13
C VAL A 72 24.24 6.29 32.06
N GLN A 73 24.57 6.94 33.19
CA GLN A 73 25.60 7.99 33.23
C GLN A 73 27.00 7.47 32.84
N ASP A 74 27.27 6.18 33.07
CA ASP A 74 28.54 5.54 32.72
C ASP A 74 28.66 5.26 31.22
N VAL A 75 27.54 5.20 30.49
CA VAL A 75 27.46 4.87 29.05
C VAL A 75 27.00 6.06 28.19
N ASP A 76 26.45 7.12 28.79
CA ASP A 76 25.97 8.34 28.11
C ASP A 76 27.08 9.09 27.32
N GLY A 77 28.35 8.77 27.57
CA GLY A 77 29.48 9.28 26.81
C GLY A 77 29.73 8.58 25.46
N ASP A 78 29.05 7.48 25.19
CA ASP A 78 29.13 6.74 23.92
C ASP A 78 27.95 7.12 23.01
N ASN A 79 28.24 7.88 21.95
CA ASN A 79 27.25 8.35 20.98
C ASN A 79 26.53 7.22 20.24
N ASP A 80 27.06 5.98 20.30
CA ASP A 80 26.43 4.84 19.67
C ASP A 80 25.21 4.32 20.46
N TRP A 81 25.04 4.73 21.73
CA TRP A 81 23.93 4.28 22.57
C TRP A 81 22.79 5.29 22.65
N GLN A 82 21.56 4.77 22.56
CA GLN A 82 20.33 5.53 22.83
C GLN A 82 19.53 4.84 23.92
N PHE A 83 18.93 5.63 24.81
CA PHE A 83 18.20 5.13 25.97
C PHE A 83 16.73 5.56 25.94
N VAL A 84 15.83 4.60 26.19
CA VAL A 84 14.40 4.85 26.40
C VAL A 84 14.09 4.57 27.87
N ASN A 85 13.56 5.55 28.58
CA ASN A 85 13.16 5.38 29.97
C ASN A 85 11.90 4.50 30.06
N LEU A 86 11.95 3.43 30.86
CA LEU A 86 10.83 2.49 31.06
C LEU A 86 10.10 2.70 32.41
N GLY A 87 10.48 3.71 33.19
CA GLY A 87 9.92 4.01 34.51
C GLY A 87 10.91 4.75 35.43
N GLU A 88 10.59 4.84 36.73
CA GLU A 88 11.34 5.71 37.66
C GLU A 88 12.84 5.37 37.80
N GLN A 89 13.25 4.11 37.59
CA GLN A 89 14.63 3.67 37.81
C GLN A 89 15.23 2.81 36.70
N GLN A 90 14.50 2.49 35.63
CA GLN A 90 14.97 1.57 34.58
C GLN A 90 14.97 2.22 33.21
N ASN A 91 16.06 2.02 32.47
CA ASN A 91 16.26 2.50 31.12
C ASN A 91 16.61 1.34 30.20
N PHE A 92 16.03 1.34 29.00
CA PHE A 92 16.36 0.42 27.93
C PHE A 92 17.35 1.09 26.99
N GLY A 93 18.59 0.62 27.01
CA GLY A 93 19.65 1.03 26.10
C GLY A 93 19.66 0.17 24.84
N ILE A 94 19.81 0.83 23.70
CA ILE A 94 20.11 0.18 22.44
C ILE A 94 21.34 0.82 21.80
N ARG A 95 22.24 -0.04 21.33
CA ARG A 95 23.34 0.39 20.48
C ARG A 95 22.84 0.56 19.04
N THR A 96 22.84 1.80 18.60
CA THR A 96 22.35 2.24 17.28
C THR A 96 23.37 2.07 16.16
N ALA A 97 24.64 1.90 16.50
CA ALA A 97 25.68 1.56 15.53
C ALA A 97 25.29 0.33 14.69
N GLY A 98 25.33 0.49 13.37
CA GLY A 98 24.99 -0.55 12.40
C GLY A 98 23.50 -0.75 12.12
N LEU A 99 22.58 -0.03 12.79
CA LEU A 99 21.15 -0.12 12.45
C LEU A 99 20.83 0.43 11.05
N GLU A 100 21.48 1.53 10.66
CA GLU A 100 21.38 2.10 9.32
C GLU A 100 21.96 1.16 8.24
N ASP A 101 23.06 0.48 8.56
CA ASP A 101 23.67 -0.51 7.66
C ASP A 101 22.75 -1.73 7.49
N LYS A 102 22.11 -2.16 8.58
CA LYS A 102 21.09 -3.21 8.56
C LYS A 102 19.88 -2.80 7.71
N ALA A 103 19.36 -1.59 7.89
CA ALA A 103 18.26 -1.05 7.08
C ALA A 103 18.63 -1.03 5.60
N SER A 104 19.80 -0.47 5.28
CA SER A 104 20.35 -0.45 3.92
C SER A 104 20.49 -1.86 3.32
N ALA A 105 20.97 -2.83 4.10
CA ALA A 105 21.08 -4.22 3.65
C ALA A 105 19.70 -4.88 3.44
N CYS A 106 18.69 -4.54 4.24
CA CYS A 106 17.31 -4.98 4.00
C CYS A 106 16.75 -4.39 2.69
N GLU A 107 16.93 -3.09 2.45
CA GLU A 107 16.53 -2.43 1.20
C GLU A 107 17.20 -3.02 -0.03
N MET A 108 18.45 -3.48 0.11
CA MET A 108 19.16 -4.19 -0.96
C MET A 108 18.47 -5.48 -1.35
N LEU A 109 18.03 -6.25 -0.36
CA LEU A 109 17.32 -7.52 -0.59
C LEU A 109 15.98 -7.26 -1.29
N VAL A 110 15.28 -6.17 -0.93
CA VAL A 110 14.10 -5.69 -1.69
C VAL A 110 14.47 -5.41 -3.14
N CYS A 111 15.56 -4.66 -3.36
CA CYS A 111 16.03 -4.32 -4.70
C CYS A 111 16.35 -5.57 -5.53
N TYR A 112 17.06 -6.54 -4.97
CA TYR A 112 17.39 -7.78 -5.69
C TYR A 112 16.14 -8.58 -6.05
N ALA A 113 15.19 -8.73 -5.12
CA ALA A 113 13.93 -9.41 -5.40
C ALA A 113 13.14 -8.70 -6.52
N ARG A 114 13.01 -7.38 -6.44
CA ARG A 114 12.26 -6.59 -7.44
C ARG A 114 12.88 -6.63 -8.83
N GLU A 115 14.19 -6.41 -8.94
CA GLU A 115 14.85 -6.26 -10.25
C GLU A 115 15.13 -7.60 -10.94
N LEU A 116 15.42 -8.67 -10.17
CA LEU A 116 15.85 -9.96 -10.72
C LEU A 116 14.71 -10.94 -10.91
N LYS A 117 13.59 -10.77 -10.19
CA LYS A 117 12.39 -11.62 -10.27
C LYS A 117 12.76 -13.11 -10.16
N ASP A 118 12.38 -13.92 -11.14
CA ASP A 118 12.73 -15.35 -11.27
C ASP A 118 14.21 -15.67 -10.98
N GLY A 119 15.14 -14.76 -11.32
CA GLY A 119 16.57 -14.92 -11.05
C GLY A 119 16.93 -14.99 -9.56
N PHE A 120 16.08 -14.43 -8.70
CA PHE A 120 16.25 -14.42 -7.25
C PHE A 120 15.56 -15.59 -6.53
N ALA A 121 14.85 -16.46 -7.28
CA ALA A 121 14.01 -17.53 -6.71
C ALA A 121 14.75 -18.52 -5.81
N ASN A 122 16.06 -18.72 -6.01
CA ASN A 122 16.87 -19.60 -5.17
C ASN A 122 17.20 -19.02 -3.79
N TYR A 123 17.11 -17.69 -3.64
CA TYR A 123 17.38 -16.98 -2.38
C TYR A 123 16.09 -16.59 -1.65
N ALA A 124 14.94 -16.62 -2.33
CA ALA A 124 13.68 -16.09 -1.84
C ALA A 124 13.25 -16.66 -0.46
N GLU A 125 13.36 -17.98 -0.24
CA GLU A 125 12.95 -18.59 1.04
C GLU A 125 13.88 -18.21 2.20
N GLU A 126 15.19 -18.14 1.96
CA GLU A 126 16.15 -17.71 2.98
C GLU A 126 15.93 -16.25 3.37
N VAL A 127 15.67 -15.39 2.39
CA VAL A 127 15.38 -13.97 2.63
C VAL A 127 14.04 -13.81 3.34
N VAL A 128 13.00 -14.58 3.00
CA VAL A 128 11.73 -14.55 3.75
C VAL A 128 11.92 -14.92 5.22
N ARG A 129 12.73 -15.94 5.52
CA ARG A 129 13.06 -16.32 6.91
C ARG A 129 13.78 -15.22 7.68
N LEU A 130 14.56 -14.40 6.98
CA LEU A 130 15.21 -13.22 7.56
C LEU A 130 14.21 -12.07 7.76
N MET A 131 13.39 -11.75 6.75
CA MET A 131 12.54 -10.56 6.72
C MET A 131 11.30 -10.66 7.62
N VAL A 132 10.67 -11.83 7.74
CA VAL A 132 9.44 -11.97 8.54
C VAL A 132 9.64 -11.55 10.00
N PRO A 133 10.71 -11.98 10.72
CA PRO A 133 11.01 -11.45 12.05
C PRO A 133 11.29 -9.93 12.08
N MET A 134 11.79 -9.36 10.99
CA MET A 134 12.13 -7.93 10.91
C MET A 134 10.91 -7.02 10.87
N LEU A 135 9.72 -7.54 10.55
CA LEU A 135 8.45 -6.80 10.66
C LEU A 135 8.19 -6.28 12.08
N LYS A 136 8.79 -6.90 13.11
CA LYS A 136 8.67 -6.52 14.52
C LYS A 136 9.96 -5.97 15.10
N PHE A 137 10.88 -5.52 14.25
CA PHE A 137 12.13 -4.90 14.65
C PHE A 137 11.88 -3.42 15.00
N TYR A 138 11.25 -3.17 16.15
CA TYR A 138 10.84 -1.84 16.63
C TYR A 138 11.99 -0.85 16.91
N PHE A 139 13.23 -1.25 16.64
CA PHE A 139 14.41 -0.43 16.82
C PHE A 139 14.71 0.47 15.60
N HIS A 140 14.11 0.18 14.45
CA HIS A 140 14.36 0.95 13.24
C HIS A 140 13.21 0.80 12.23
N ASP A 141 12.63 1.93 11.83
CA ASP A 141 11.46 1.97 10.96
C ASP A 141 11.81 1.47 9.57
N GLY A 142 12.91 1.94 8.99
CA GLY A 142 13.41 1.49 7.68
C GLY A 142 13.62 -0.02 7.56
N VAL A 143 13.99 -0.72 8.65
CA VAL A 143 14.11 -2.19 8.65
C VAL A 143 12.73 -2.84 8.52
N ARG A 144 11.72 -2.33 9.23
CA ARG A 144 10.34 -2.83 9.19
C ARG A 144 9.69 -2.53 7.85
N THR A 145 9.88 -1.33 7.33
CA THR A 145 9.43 -0.90 5.99
C THR A 145 10.04 -1.79 4.90
N ALA A 146 11.36 -1.98 4.89
CA ALA A 146 12.02 -2.84 3.91
C ALA A 146 11.60 -4.31 4.04
N ALA A 147 11.38 -4.79 5.26
CA ALA A 147 10.85 -6.13 5.49
C ALA A 147 9.46 -6.30 4.87
N ALA A 148 8.55 -5.34 5.11
CA ALA A 148 7.21 -5.33 4.53
C ALA A 148 7.25 -5.24 3.00
N GLU A 149 7.98 -4.28 2.43
CA GLU A 149 8.12 -4.07 0.97
C GLU A 149 8.65 -5.34 0.28
N SER A 150 9.54 -6.10 0.93
CA SER A 150 10.16 -7.29 0.33
C SER A 150 9.19 -8.43 0.04
N LEU A 151 8.16 -8.61 0.88
CA LEU A 151 7.31 -9.81 0.88
C LEU A 151 6.63 -10.10 -0.46
N PRO A 152 5.91 -9.15 -1.10
CA PRO A 152 5.26 -9.41 -2.39
C PRO A 152 6.28 -9.74 -3.48
N TYR A 153 7.44 -9.09 -3.51
CA TYR A 153 8.49 -9.39 -4.49
C TYR A 153 9.10 -10.78 -4.27
N LEU A 154 9.32 -11.18 -3.02
CA LEU A 154 9.85 -12.51 -2.69
C LEU A 154 8.86 -13.62 -3.09
N LEU A 155 7.56 -13.39 -2.87
CA LEU A 155 6.51 -14.29 -3.35
C LEU A 155 6.47 -14.35 -4.88
N ASP A 156 6.62 -13.22 -5.57
CA ASP A 156 6.68 -13.18 -7.03
C ASP A 156 7.89 -13.95 -7.58
N CYS A 157 9.08 -13.74 -7.01
CA CYS A 157 10.30 -14.50 -7.35
C CYS A 157 10.10 -16.00 -7.19
N ALA A 158 9.38 -16.41 -6.15
CA ALA A 158 9.16 -17.82 -5.83
C ALA A 158 8.12 -18.50 -6.75
N LYS A 159 7.36 -17.76 -7.58
CA LYS A 159 6.30 -18.34 -8.42
C LYS A 159 6.79 -19.46 -9.32
N ILE A 160 8.02 -19.35 -9.83
CA ILE A 160 8.62 -20.37 -10.71
C ILE A 160 8.86 -21.71 -10.00
N LYS A 161 8.87 -21.74 -8.66
CA LYS A 161 9.03 -22.95 -7.85
C LYS A 161 7.73 -23.76 -7.73
N GLY A 162 6.61 -23.18 -8.16
CA GLY A 162 5.30 -23.82 -8.19
C GLY A 162 4.42 -23.49 -6.98
N PRO A 163 3.11 -23.79 -7.08
CA PRO A 163 2.10 -23.32 -6.15
C PRO A 163 2.29 -23.82 -4.72
N THR A 164 2.68 -25.08 -4.51
CA THR A 164 2.91 -25.64 -3.16
C THR A 164 4.05 -24.96 -2.41
N TYR A 165 5.09 -24.53 -3.13
CA TYR A 165 6.19 -23.79 -2.53
C TYR A 165 5.75 -22.38 -2.10
N LEU A 166 4.98 -21.71 -2.97
CA LEU A 166 4.36 -20.41 -2.68
C LEU A 166 3.43 -20.47 -1.46
N GLU A 167 2.57 -21.49 -1.41
CA GLU A 167 1.66 -21.73 -0.30
C GLU A 167 2.43 -21.90 1.02
N GLY A 168 3.50 -22.69 1.02
CA GLY A 168 4.36 -22.87 2.19
C GLY A 168 5.00 -21.56 2.67
N MET A 169 5.50 -20.72 1.76
CA MET A 169 6.03 -19.40 2.10
C MET A 169 4.94 -18.48 2.66
N TRP A 170 3.77 -18.45 2.03
CA TRP A 170 2.68 -17.59 2.46
C TRP A 170 2.10 -17.99 3.82
N LEU A 171 1.99 -19.29 4.12
CA LEU A 171 1.58 -19.80 5.43
C LEU A 171 2.53 -19.36 6.56
N TYR A 172 3.80 -19.11 6.24
CA TYR A 172 4.77 -18.55 7.18
C TYR A 172 4.64 -17.02 7.30
N ILE A 173 4.42 -16.31 6.19
CA ILE A 173 4.35 -14.85 6.13
C ILE A 173 3.04 -14.30 6.72
N CYS A 174 1.90 -14.79 6.25
CA CYS A 174 0.59 -14.19 6.50
C CYS A 174 0.28 -13.95 7.98
N PRO A 175 0.47 -14.92 8.90
CA PRO A 175 0.13 -14.70 10.30
C PRO A 175 1.00 -13.63 10.97
N GLU A 176 2.27 -13.51 10.57
CA GLU A 176 3.19 -12.54 11.16
C GLU A 176 2.98 -11.14 10.57
N LEU A 177 2.65 -11.04 9.28
CA LEU A 177 2.26 -9.77 8.65
C LEU A 177 0.99 -9.20 9.27
N LEU A 178 -0.05 -10.01 9.44
CA LEU A 178 -1.30 -9.57 10.08
C LEU A 178 -1.09 -9.09 11.53
N LYS A 179 -0.26 -9.81 12.30
CA LYS A 179 0.12 -9.37 13.66
C LYS A 179 0.91 -8.07 13.64
N ALA A 180 1.85 -7.90 12.70
CA ALA A 180 2.65 -6.69 12.58
C ALA A 180 1.75 -5.49 12.29
N ILE A 181 0.80 -5.61 11.35
CA ILE A 181 -0.19 -4.56 11.06
C ILE A 181 -0.98 -4.16 12.33
N ASP A 182 -1.39 -5.14 13.13
CA ASP A 182 -2.20 -4.85 14.31
C ASP A 182 -1.41 -4.14 15.44
N SER A 183 -0.12 -4.45 15.59
CA SER A 183 0.72 -3.93 16.67
C SER A 183 1.70 -2.83 16.26
N GLU A 184 1.67 -2.36 15.02
CA GLU A 184 2.57 -1.33 14.51
C GLU A 184 2.20 0.06 15.07
N PRO A 185 3.11 0.77 15.77
CA PRO A 185 2.83 2.10 16.30
C PRO A 185 2.98 3.24 15.29
N GLU A 186 3.84 3.09 14.27
CA GLU A 186 4.24 4.18 13.38
C GLU A 186 3.35 4.23 12.12
N PRO A 187 2.54 5.29 11.89
CA PRO A 187 1.63 5.40 10.75
C PRO A 187 2.26 5.13 9.37
N ASP A 188 3.48 5.61 9.13
CA ASP A 188 4.15 5.38 7.83
C ASP A 188 4.51 3.91 7.63
N VAL A 189 4.92 3.22 8.69
CA VAL A 189 5.19 1.77 8.67
C VAL A 189 3.88 0.98 8.58
N GLN A 190 2.81 1.43 9.26
CA GLN A 190 1.47 0.83 9.12
C GLN A 190 1.02 0.86 7.65
N ALA A 191 1.23 1.98 6.97
CA ALA A 191 0.85 2.14 5.58
C ALA A 191 1.58 1.15 4.67
N GLU A 192 2.89 0.96 4.87
CA GLU A 192 3.67 0.00 4.10
C GLU A 192 3.26 -1.46 4.37
N LEU A 193 2.98 -1.80 5.63
CA LEU A 193 2.50 -3.15 5.99
C LEU A 193 1.14 -3.47 5.35
N LEU A 194 0.20 -2.52 5.37
CA LEU A 194 -1.10 -2.64 4.70
C LEU A 194 -0.93 -2.78 3.18
N HIS A 195 -0.06 -1.97 2.58
CA HIS A 195 0.25 -2.06 1.15
C HIS A 195 0.84 -3.42 0.78
N SER A 196 1.81 -3.91 1.56
CA SER A 196 2.44 -5.21 1.39
C SER A 196 1.41 -6.34 1.45
N LEU A 197 0.46 -6.29 2.40
CA LEU A 197 -0.63 -7.26 2.48
C LEU A 197 -1.49 -7.25 1.20
N ALA A 198 -1.91 -6.07 0.73
CA ALA A 198 -2.67 -5.95 -0.52
C ALA A 198 -1.92 -6.57 -1.70
N LYS A 199 -0.63 -6.24 -1.86
CA LYS A 199 0.21 -6.76 -2.95
C LYS A 199 0.45 -8.26 -2.83
N CYS A 200 0.58 -8.81 -1.62
CA CYS A 200 0.65 -10.26 -1.43
C CYS A 200 -0.63 -10.96 -1.87
N ILE A 201 -1.81 -10.41 -1.51
CA ILE A 201 -3.11 -10.94 -1.95
C ILE A 201 -3.22 -10.93 -3.48
N GLU A 202 -2.91 -9.80 -4.13
CA GLU A 202 -2.89 -9.69 -5.59
C GLU A 202 -1.94 -10.72 -6.24
N THR A 203 -0.74 -10.86 -5.68
CA THR A 203 0.32 -11.72 -6.20
C THR A 203 -0.06 -13.20 -6.15
N LEU A 204 -0.74 -13.62 -5.07
CA LEU A 204 -1.12 -15.01 -4.83
C LEU A 204 -2.48 -15.37 -5.44
N GLY A 205 -3.38 -14.40 -5.59
CA GLY A 205 -4.70 -14.58 -6.18
C GLY A 205 -5.72 -15.19 -5.22
N ALA A 206 -6.80 -15.72 -5.80
CA ALA A 206 -7.92 -16.28 -5.06
C ALA A 206 -7.49 -17.42 -4.13
N ALA A 207 -8.18 -17.54 -2.99
CA ALA A 207 -7.95 -18.58 -1.97
C ALA A 207 -6.59 -18.54 -1.27
N CYS A 208 -5.83 -17.44 -1.36
CA CYS A 208 -4.61 -17.26 -0.59
C CYS A 208 -4.86 -17.07 0.92
N LEU A 209 -6.02 -16.56 1.31
CA LEU A 209 -6.43 -16.41 2.71
C LEU A 209 -7.32 -17.58 3.15
N SER A 210 -6.98 -18.19 4.28
CA SER A 210 -7.92 -19.06 5.01
C SER A 210 -9.09 -18.25 5.56
N LYS A 211 -10.14 -18.92 6.05
CA LYS A 211 -11.25 -18.22 6.69
C LYS A 211 -10.80 -17.39 7.88
N GLU A 212 -9.94 -17.97 8.73
CA GLU A 212 -9.41 -17.29 9.92
C GLU A 212 -8.56 -16.07 9.52
N ALA A 213 -7.72 -16.20 8.49
CA ALA A 213 -6.94 -15.08 7.99
C ALA A 213 -7.83 -13.98 7.40
N MET A 214 -8.87 -14.33 6.64
CA MET A 214 -9.86 -13.37 6.13
C MET A 214 -10.57 -12.64 7.27
N ASP A 215 -10.99 -13.35 8.32
CA ASP A 215 -11.64 -12.75 9.49
C ASP A 215 -10.71 -11.74 10.19
N GLU A 216 -9.40 -12.02 10.30
CA GLU A 216 -8.42 -11.06 10.83
C GLU A 216 -8.22 -9.85 9.90
N VAL A 217 -8.19 -10.05 8.57
CA VAL A 217 -8.13 -8.93 7.61
C VAL A 217 -9.35 -8.00 7.77
N LEU A 218 -10.55 -8.55 7.93
CA LEU A 218 -11.76 -7.75 8.15
C LEU A 218 -11.71 -6.99 9.48
N LYS A 219 -11.15 -7.56 10.54
CA LYS A 219 -10.93 -6.86 11.82
C LYS A 219 -9.96 -5.71 11.68
N ILE A 220 -8.88 -5.89 10.92
CA ILE A 220 -7.92 -4.82 10.62
C ILE A 220 -8.63 -3.68 9.89
N ILE A 221 -9.40 -3.99 8.83
CA ILE A 221 -10.18 -2.98 8.10
C ILE A 221 -11.14 -2.24 9.04
N ASP A 222 -11.90 -2.97 9.86
CA ASP A 222 -12.83 -2.37 10.83
C ASP A 222 -12.10 -1.44 11.82
N LYS A 223 -10.97 -1.87 12.37
CA LYS A 223 -10.14 -1.08 13.30
C LYS A 223 -9.69 0.24 12.65
N PHE A 224 -9.06 0.18 11.47
CA PHE A 224 -8.53 1.36 10.80
C PHE A 224 -9.65 2.31 10.34
N MET A 225 -10.77 1.79 9.84
CA MET A 225 -11.93 2.62 9.48
C MET A 225 -12.52 3.34 10.70
N ASN A 226 -12.67 2.65 11.82
CA ASN A 226 -13.16 3.27 13.06
C ASN A 226 -12.18 4.33 13.59
N GLN A 227 -10.87 4.08 13.51
CA GLN A 227 -9.85 5.05 13.90
C GLN A 227 -9.87 6.30 13.02
N HIS A 228 -9.98 6.14 11.70
CA HIS A 228 -10.11 7.26 10.76
C HIS A 228 -11.28 8.18 11.13
N PHE A 229 -12.48 7.62 11.34
CA PHE A 229 -13.64 8.43 11.75
C PHE A 229 -13.48 9.08 13.13
N GLN A 230 -12.83 8.39 14.09
CA GLN A 230 -12.56 8.97 15.41
C GLN A 230 -11.58 10.14 15.33
N LYS A 231 -10.55 10.03 14.48
CA LYS A 231 -9.59 11.12 14.28
C LYS A 231 -10.24 12.29 13.57
N GLU A 232 -11.07 12.04 12.55
CA GLU A 232 -11.89 13.08 11.90
C GLU A 232 -12.74 13.86 12.91
N ASP A 233 -13.46 13.16 13.80
CA ASP A 233 -14.26 13.80 14.86
C ASP A 233 -13.38 14.63 15.82
N LYS A 234 -12.19 14.13 16.19
CA LYS A 234 -11.23 14.87 17.02
C LYS A 234 -10.71 16.13 16.32
N ARG A 235 -10.32 16.04 15.05
CA ARG A 235 -9.87 17.19 14.26
C ARG A 235 -11.00 18.24 14.15
N ALA A 236 -12.25 17.80 14.00
CA ALA A 236 -13.41 18.69 13.96
C ALA A 236 -13.73 19.37 15.31
N LEU A 237 -13.38 18.73 16.44
CA LEU A 237 -13.50 19.31 17.77
C LEU A 237 -12.35 20.28 18.06
N ALA A 238 -11.11 19.94 17.73
CA ALA A 238 -9.92 20.79 17.92
C ALA A 238 -10.08 22.16 17.24
N ARG A 239 -10.67 22.19 16.03
CA ARG A 239 -10.99 23.44 15.31
C ARG A 239 -12.02 24.35 16.00
N LYS A 240 -12.62 23.91 17.11
CA LYS A 240 -13.61 24.68 17.90
C LYS A 240 -13.06 25.10 19.27
N GLU A 241 -11.84 24.72 19.60
CA GLU A 241 -11.20 25.05 20.88
C GLU A 241 -10.72 26.52 20.89
N GLU A 242 -10.56 27.10 22.08
CA GLU A 242 -10.22 28.52 22.25
C GLU A 242 -8.79 28.86 21.80
N ASP A 243 -7.91 27.86 21.80
CA ASP A 243 -6.50 27.91 21.40
C ASP A 243 -6.27 27.53 19.93
N TYR A 244 -7.34 27.35 19.14
CA TYR A 244 -7.21 27.15 17.71
C TYR A 244 -6.56 28.37 17.03
N ASP A 245 -5.40 28.15 16.43
CA ASP A 245 -4.65 29.12 15.64
C ASP A 245 -4.08 28.49 14.36
N ASP A 246 -3.34 29.26 13.57
CA ASP A 246 -2.78 28.80 12.30
C ASP A 246 -1.78 27.64 12.48
N GLY A 247 -1.08 27.57 13.62
CA GLY A 247 -0.14 26.47 13.91
C GLY A 247 -0.86 25.18 14.26
N VAL A 248 -1.99 25.26 14.96
CA VAL A 248 -2.87 24.11 15.19
C VAL A 248 -3.48 23.63 13.87
N GLU A 249 -3.92 24.51 12.97
CA GLU A 249 -4.46 24.08 11.68
C GLU A 249 -3.43 23.35 10.82
N GLU A 250 -2.16 23.80 10.81
CA GLU A 250 -1.08 23.12 10.08
C GLU A 250 -0.88 21.69 10.58
N GLN A 251 -0.83 21.48 11.90
CA GLN A 251 -0.74 20.15 12.51
C GLN A 251 -1.95 19.27 12.17
N LEU A 252 -3.16 19.82 12.27
CA LEU A 252 -4.38 19.08 11.95
C LEU A 252 -4.46 18.70 10.46
N ALA A 253 -3.87 19.51 9.57
CA ALA A 253 -3.78 19.20 8.16
C ALA A 253 -2.77 18.08 7.89
N GLU A 254 -1.60 18.09 8.52
CA GLU A 254 -0.61 16.99 8.45
C GLU A 254 -1.20 15.67 8.97
N GLU A 255 -1.94 15.72 10.08
CA GLU A 255 -2.66 14.56 10.62
C GLU A 255 -3.75 14.05 9.66
N ASP A 256 -4.46 14.94 8.96
CA ASP A 256 -5.47 14.59 7.97
C ASP A 256 -4.83 13.90 6.75
N ASP A 257 -3.73 14.44 6.23
CA ASP A 257 -3.00 13.88 5.09
C ASP A 257 -2.48 12.46 5.40
N ALA A 258 -1.90 12.26 6.59
CA ALA A 258 -1.45 10.93 7.03
C ALA A 258 -2.61 9.93 7.17
N ASP A 259 -3.76 10.39 7.67
CA ASP A 259 -4.96 9.56 7.84
C ASP A 259 -5.61 9.19 6.49
N ILE A 260 -5.65 10.12 5.53
CA ILE A 260 -6.07 9.85 4.16
C ILE A 260 -5.11 8.90 3.44
N TYR A 261 -3.80 9.02 3.70
CA TYR A 261 -2.83 8.07 3.15
C TYR A 261 -3.10 6.64 3.65
N LEU A 262 -3.37 6.47 4.94
CA LEU A 262 -3.78 5.18 5.51
C LEU A 262 -5.12 4.67 4.91
N LEU A 263 -6.10 5.55 4.72
CA LEU A 263 -7.36 5.20 4.06
C LEU A 263 -7.13 4.65 2.64
N SER A 264 -6.18 5.24 1.89
CA SER A 264 -5.78 4.72 0.57
C SER A 264 -5.24 3.28 0.64
N ARG A 265 -4.50 2.93 1.70
CA ARG A 265 -3.97 1.57 1.90
C ARG A 265 -5.08 0.57 2.25
N ILE A 266 -6.11 1.00 2.98
CA ILE A 266 -7.32 0.19 3.20
C ILE A 266 -8.04 -0.02 1.86
N SER A 267 -8.11 1.00 1.01
CA SER A 267 -8.64 0.85 -0.35
C SER A 267 -7.85 -0.15 -1.19
N ASP A 268 -6.51 -0.14 -1.12
CA ASP A 268 -5.66 -1.13 -1.80
C ASP A 268 -6.01 -2.57 -1.38
N ILE A 269 -6.26 -2.81 -0.09
CA ILE A 269 -6.64 -4.14 0.42
C ILE A 269 -8.01 -4.55 -0.14
N ILE A 270 -9.00 -3.67 -0.10
CA ILE A 270 -10.34 -3.97 -0.63
C ILE A 270 -10.28 -4.22 -2.15
N HIS A 271 -9.50 -3.42 -2.88
CA HIS A 271 -9.22 -3.61 -4.29
C HIS A 271 -8.64 -5.02 -4.55
N ALA A 272 -7.57 -5.37 -3.83
CA ALA A 272 -6.92 -6.67 -3.95
C ALA A 272 -7.89 -7.83 -3.68
N LEU A 273 -8.75 -7.70 -2.67
CA LEU A 273 -9.76 -8.70 -2.33
C LEU A 273 -10.83 -8.83 -3.43
N PHE A 274 -11.36 -7.73 -3.96
CA PHE A 274 -12.31 -7.77 -5.08
C PHE A 274 -11.67 -8.31 -6.36
N LEU A 275 -10.47 -7.84 -6.72
CA LEU A 275 -9.73 -8.29 -7.90
C LEU A 275 -9.52 -9.81 -7.89
N THR A 276 -9.17 -10.37 -6.74
CA THR A 276 -8.79 -11.78 -6.63
C THR A 276 -9.97 -12.70 -6.33
N TYR A 277 -10.88 -12.34 -5.42
CA TYR A 277 -12.02 -13.19 -5.02
C TYR A 277 -13.30 -12.90 -5.81
N LYS A 278 -13.42 -11.74 -6.47
CA LYS A 278 -14.59 -11.32 -7.24
C LYS A 278 -15.88 -11.44 -6.41
N ASP A 279 -16.92 -12.06 -6.96
CA ASP A 279 -18.18 -12.37 -6.27
C ASP A 279 -17.99 -13.15 -4.97
N GLY A 280 -16.90 -13.93 -4.85
CA GLY A 280 -16.56 -14.68 -3.65
C GLY A 280 -16.26 -13.80 -2.43
N PHE A 281 -15.93 -12.52 -2.63
CA PHE A 281 -15.69 -11.58 -1.54
C PHE A 281 -16.99 -10.99 -0.95
N LEU A 282 -18.10 -11.01 -1.68
CA LEU A 282 -19.34 -10.31 -1.28
C LEU A 282 -19.84 -10.68 0.13
N PRO A 283 -19.84 -11.96 0.58
CA PRO A 283 -20.26 -12.31 1.94
C PRO A 283 -19.38 -11.69 3.03
N TYR A 284 -18.11 -11.44 2.74
CA TYR A 284 -17.17 -10.79 3.63
C TYR A 284 -17.34 -9.27 3.59
N PHE A 285 -17.46 -8.71 2.38
CA PHE A 285 -17.71 -7.28 2.17
C PHE A 285 -18.96 -6.78 2.89
N GLN A 286 -20.02 -7.61 2.97
CA GLN A 286 -21.25 -7.31 3.71
C GLN A 286 -21.01 -6.90 5.18
N GLN A 287 -19.91 -7.35 5.79
CA GLN A 287 -19.57 -7.06 7.19
C GLN A 287 -18.95 -5.66 7.35
N VAL A 288 -18.22 -5.18 6.34
CA VAL A 288 -17.46 -3.92 6.38
C VAL A 288 -18.07 -2.81 5.52
N VAL A 289 -19.03 -3.13 4.64
CA VAL A 289 -19.71 -2.15 3.78
C VAL A 289 -20.26 -0.92 4.51
N PRO A 290 -20.78 -0.99 5.77
CA PRO A 290 -21.28 0.21 6.45
C PRO A 290 -20.24 1.33 6.60
N HIS A 291 -18.95 1.00 6.72
CA HIS A 291 -17.87 1.98 6.79
C HIS A 291 -17.74 2.76 5.48
N PHE A 292 -17.76 2.06 4.35
CA PHE A 292 -17.63 2.68 3.03
C PHE A 292 -18.89 3.43 2.61
N VAL A 293 -20.07 3.02 3.08
CA VAL A 293 -21.29 3.82 2.95
C VAL A 293 -21.17 5.14 3.69
N LYS A 294 -20.59 5.15 4.89
CA LYS A 294 -20.40 6.38 5.68
C LYS A 294 -19.45 7.37 4.99
N LEU A 295 -18.44 6.89 4.26
CA LEU A 295 -17.55 7.75 3.46
C LEU A 295 -18.28 8.51 2.35
N LEU A 296 -19.37 7.95 1.81
CA LEU A 296 -20.17 8.59 0.76
C LEU A 296 -21.10 9.69 1.28
N ASP A 297 -21.16 9.95 2.59
CA ASP A 297 -22.05 10.98 3.13
C ASP A 297 -21.64 12.38 2.62
N PRO A 298 -22.58 13.22 2.11
CA PRO A 298 -22.27 14.54 1.55
C PRO A 298 -21.61 15.51 2.55
N THR A 299 -21.70 15.24 3.85
CA THR A 299 -21.07 16.03 4.91
C THR A 299 -19.59 15.69 5.12
N LYS A 300 -19.10 14.58 4.55
CA LYS A 300 -17.72 14.14 4.67
C LYS A 300 -16.75 14.98 3.85
N ALA A 301 -15.47 14.92 4.22
CA ALA A 301 -14.38 15.48 3.44
C ALA A 301 -14.39 14.90 2.02
N TRP A 302 -13.83 15.63 1.06
CA TRP A 302 -13.86 15.19 -0.33
C TRP A 302 -13.05 13.91 -0.57
N ALA A 303 -11.93 13.74 0.16
CA ALA A 303 -11.10 12.55 0.07
C ALA A 303 -11.88 11.30 0.50
N ASP A 304 -12.67 11.37 1.58
CA ASP A 304 -13.56 10.29 1.99
C ASP A 304 -14.54 9.91 0.88
N ARG A 305 -15.22 10.91 0.30
CA ARG A 305 -16.20 10.66 -0.78
C ARG A 305 -15.53 10.03 -2.00
N GLN A 306 -14.34 10.50 -2.36
CA GLN A 306 -13.53 9.92 -3.43
C GLN A 306 -13.20 8.45 -3.15
N TRP A 307 -12.60 8.14 -2.00
CA TRP A 307 -12.21 6.77 -1.65
C TRP A 307 -13.42 5.86 -1.47
N GLY A 308 -14.51 6.36 -0.90
CA GLY A 308 -15.79 5.67 -0.84
C GLY A 308 -16.29 5.27 -2.24
N LEU A 309 -16.22 6.18 -3.21
CA LEU A 309 -16.57 5.86 -4.61
C LEU A 309 -15.63 4.81 -5.19
N CYS A 310 -14.31 4.93 -5.02
CA CYS A 310 -13.35 3.95 -5.51
C CYS A 310 -13.65 2.52 -5.02
N ILE A 311 -14.06 2.35 -3.76
CA ILE A 311 -14.46 1.04 -3.21
C ILE A 311 -15.68 0.46 -3.93
N PHE A 312 -16.68 1.30 -4.21
CA PHE A 312 -17.88 0.86 -4.93
C PHE A 312 -17.61 0.66 -6.42
N ASP A 313 -16.64 1.36 -7.00
CA ASP A 313 -16.17 1.12 -8.37
C ASP A 313 -15.56 -0.28 -8.49
N ASP A 314 -14.70 -0.68 -7.54
CA ASP A 314 -14.14 -2.03 -7.48
C ASP A 314 -15.21 -3.11 -7.28
N LEU A 315 -16.20 -2.84 -6.41
CA LEU A 315 -17.36 -3.72 -6.25
C LEU A 315 -18.04 -3.95 -7.60
N ILE A 316 -18.33 -2.90 -8.36
CA ILE A 316 -19.00 -3.00 -9.66
C ILE A 316 -18.12 -3.72 -10.67
N GLU A 317 -16.86 -3.33 -10.78
CA GLU A 317 -15.92 -3.84 -11.78
C GLU A 317 -15.66 -5.34 -11.62
N TYR A 318 -15.50 -5.81 -10.37
CA TYR A 318 -15.10 -7.18 -10.09
C TYR A 318 -16.25 -8.12 -9.70
N SER A 319 -17.43 -7.60 -9.34
CA SER A 319 -18.63 -8.41 -9.08
C SER A 319 -19.75 -8.28 -10.13
N GLY A 320 -19.59 -7.35 -11.09
CA GLY A 320 -20.49 -7.19 -12.22
C GLY A 320 -21.96 -7.09 -11.81
N PRO A 321 -22.87 -7.94 -12.35
CA PRO A 321 -24.28 -7.89 -12.00
C PRO A 321 -24.59 -8.16 -10.51
N MET A 322 -23.70 -8.81 -9.77
CA MET A 322 -23.97 -9.07 -8.35
C MET A 322 -23.87 -7.83 -7.47
N SER A 323 -23.22 -6.77 -7.95
CA SER A 323 -23.18 -5.47 -7.28
C SER A 323 -24.58 -4.86 -7.03
N ALA A 324 -25.63 -5.30 -7.75
CA ALA A 324 -26.99 -4.78 -7.59
C ALA A 324 -27.60 -4.99 -6.20
N GLN A 325 -27.13 -5.97 -5.44
CA GLN A 325 -27.57 -6.14 -4.05
C GLN A 325 -27.16 -4.95 -3.15
N TYR A 326 -26.15 -4.18 -3.55
CA TYR A 326 -25.64 -3.00 -2.84
C TYR A 326 -26.04 -1.67 -3.49
N GLN A 327 -26.82 -1.70 -4.58
CA GLN A 327 -27.09 -0.50 -5.41
C GLN A 327 -27.72 0.68 -4.65
N ALA A 328 -28.48 0.38 -3.59
CA ALA A 328 -29.10 1.40 -2.74
C ALA A 328 -28.09 2.27 -1.99
N TYR A 329 -26.85 1.79 -1.84
CA TYR A 329 -25.78 2.50 -1.14
C TYR A 329 -25.02 3.47 -2.04
N PHE A 330 -24.79 3.11 -3.31
CA PHE A 330 -23.83 3.83 -4.14
C PHE A 330 -24.42 4.52 -5.36
N LEU A 331 -25.55 4.06 -5.92
CA LEU A 331 -26.03 4.58 -7.21
C LEU A 331 -26.38 6.07 -7.14
N GLN A 332 -27.14 6.48 -6.13
CA GLN A 332 -27.53 7.88 -5.98
C GLN A 332 -26.31 8.77 -5.69
N PRO A 333 -25.46 8.47 -4.68
CA PRO A 333 -24.24 9.24 -4.47
C PRO A 333 -23.33 9.30 -5.70
N MET A 334 -23.13 8.19 -6.42
CA MET A 334 -22.33 8.15 -7.64
C MET A 334 -22.84 9.12 -8.70
N LEU A 335 -24.16 9.17 -8.96
CA LEU A 335 -24.73 10.11 -9.93
C LEU A 335 -24.64 11.56 -9.46
N GLU A 336 -24.86 11.82 -8.17
CA GLU A 336 -24.75 13.17 -7.59
C GLU A 336 -23.32 13.70 -7.66
N TYR A 337 -22.33 12.84 -7.37
CA TYR A 337 -20.92 13.20 -7.34
C TYR A 337 -20.25 13.36 -8.71
N ILE A 338 -20.92 13.03 -9.81
CA ILE A 338 -20.50 13.47 -11.17
C ILE A 338 -20.35 15.00 -11.22
N LYS A 339 -21.16 15.72 -10.44
CA LYS A 339 -21.19 17.18 -10.37
C LYS A 339 -20.46 17.75 -9.16
N ASP A 340 -19.67 16.94 -8.45
CA ASP A 340 -18.93 17.41 -7.28
C ASP A 340 -17.98 18.57 -7.64
N LYS A 341 -17.72 19.46 -6.69
CA LYS A 341 -16.79 20.57 -6.88
C LYS A 341 -15.35 20.08 -7.01
N GLN A 342 -15.01 18.97 -6.35
CA GLN A 342 -13.67 18.43 -6.35
C GLN A 342 -13.43 17.52 -7.57
N PRO A 343 -12.39 17.78 -8.38
CA PRO A 343 -12.07 16.99 -9.57
C PRO A 343 -11.89 15.50 -9.29
N GLU A 344 -11.28 15.14 -8.18
CA GLU A 344 -10.97 13.77 -7.78
C GLU A 344 -12.25 12.98 -7.47
N VAL A 345 -13.22 13.62 -6.79
CA VAL A 345 -14.53 13.04 -6.53
C VAL A 345 -15.31 12.84 -7.82
N ARG A 346 -15.27 13.83 -8.74
CA ARG A 346 -15.86 13.68 -10.07
C ARG A 346 -15.20 12.52 -10.82
N GLN A 347 -13.88 12.41 -10.78
CA GLN A 347 -13.11 11.39 -11.50
C GLN A 347 -13.51 9.98 -11.06
N ALA A 348 -13.67 9.74 -9.76
CA ALA A 348 -14.17 8.49 -9.22
C ALA A 348 -15.62 8.23 -9.66
N ALA A 349 -16.53 9.20 -9.48
CA ALA A 349 -17.93 9.05 -9.85
C ALA A 349 -18.15 8.71 -11.34
N VAL A 350 -17.42 9.38 -12.24
CA VAL A 350 -17.53 9.12 -13.68
C VAL A 350 -16.85 7.81 -14.08
N TYR A 351 -15.78 7.39 -13.39
CA TYR A 351 -15.20 6.05 -13.56
C TYR A 351 -16.24 4.97 -13.20
N GLY A 352 -16.89 5.11 -12.05
CA GLY A 352 -18.00 4.30 -11.59
C GLY A 352 -19.11 4.13 -12.62
N CYS A 353 -19.56 5.22 -13.25
CA CYS A 353 -20.55 5.17 -14.33
C CYS A 353 -20.08 4.33 -15.54
N GLY A 354 -18.79 4.43 -15.88
CA GLY A 354 -18.18 3.66 -16.94
C GLY A 354 -18.13 2.16 -16.63
N VAL A 355 -17.71 1.77 -15.43
CA VAL A 355 -17.66 0.36 -15.01
C VAL A 355 -19.06 -0.22 -14.77
N LEU A 356 -20.02 0.59 -14.34
CA LEU A 356 -21.44 0.21 -14.24
C LEU A 356 -21.98 -0.23 -15.60
N ALA A 357 -21.65 0.51 -16.66
CA ALA A 357 -22.04 0.15 -18.02
C ALA A 357 -21.32 -1.10 -18.53
N GLN A 358 -20.01 -1.20 -18.27
CA GLN A 358 -19.18 -2.26 -18.83
C GLN A 358 -19.37 -3.62 -18.14
N PHE A 359 -19.55 -3.61 -16.82
CA PHE A 359 -19.54 -4.83 -15.99
C PHE A 359 -20.86 -5.06 -15.23
N GLY A 360 -21.61 -4.01 -14.89
CA GLY A 360 -22.81 -4.11 -14.05
C GLY A 360 -24.01 -4.82 -14.70
N GLY A 361 -24.05 -4.91 -16.03
CA GLY A 361 -25.11 -5.61 -16.77
C GLY A 361 -26.40 -4.81 -17.02
N ASP A 362 -27.36 -5.44 -17.69
CA ASP A 362 -28.59 -4.80 -18.22
C ASP A 362 -29.45 -4.10 -17.15
N GLN A 363 -29.39 -4.54 -15.90
CA GLN A 363 -30.16 -3.96 -14.79
C GLN A 363 -29.84 -2.48 -14.54
N TYR A 364 -28.64 -2.02 -14.93
CA TYR A 364 -28.23 -0.62 -14.82
C TYR A 364 -28.48 0.20 -16.08
N SER A 365 -29.17 -0.34 -17.10
CA SER A 365 -29.40 0.38 -18.37
C SER A 365 -30.03 1.75 -18.16
N MET A 366 -31.04 1.84 -17.29
CA MET A 366 -31.72 3.10 -17.01
C MET A 366 -30.80 4.11 -16.33
N THR A 367 -29.99 3.67 -15.36
CA THR A 367 -28.99 4.50 -14.68
C THR A 367 -27.93 4.98 -15.66
N CYS A 368 -27.43 4.10 -16.54
CA CYS A 368 -26.47 4.46 -17.58
C CYS A 368 -27.04 5.53 -18.52
N ALA A 369 -28.31 5.40 -18.92
CA ALA A 369 -28.98 6.41 -19.73
C ALA A 369 -29.13 7.76 -19.02
N GLN A 370 -29.42 7.75 -17.71
CA GLN A 370 -29.46 8.97 -16.89
C GLN A 370 -28.08 9.63 -16.76
N ALA A 371 -27.02 8.83 -16.60
CA ALA A 371 -25.66 9.31 -16.43
C ALA A 371 -25.12 10.05 -17.66
N ILE A 372 -25.51 9.65 -18.89
CA ILE A 372 -25.01 10.27 -20.13
C ILE A 372 -25.10 11.80 -20.13
N GLN A 373 -26.25 12.36 -19.74
CA GLN A 373 -26.41 13.81 -19.75
C GLN A 373 -25.47 14.49 -18.75
N LEU A 374 -25.29 13.90 -17.57
CA LEU A 374 -24.38 14.40 -16.53
C LEU A 374 -22.91 14.31 -16.99
N LEU A 375 -22.53 13.21 -17.64
CA LEU A 375 -21.19 13.00 -18.18
C LEU A 375 -20.88 14.02 -19.28
N ILE A 376 -21.82 14.27 -20.20
CA ILE A 376 -21.68 15.30 -21.24
C ILE A 376 -21.49 16.68 -20.62
N GLU A 377 -22.21 17.02 -19.56
CA GLU A 377 -22.03 18.29 -18.85
C GLU A 377 -20.61 18.44 -18.28
N VAL A 378 -20.02 17.37 -17.73
CA VAL A 378 -18.61 17.37 -17.26
C VAL A 378 -17.66 17.59 -18.45
N ILE A 379 -17.90 16.93 -19.58
CA ILE A 379 -17.03 17.04 -20.76
C ILE A 379 -17.04 18.46 -21.35
N MET A 380 -18.22 19.08 -21.38
CA MET A 380 -18.47 20.35 -22.05
C MET A 380 -18.26 21.58 -21.16
N VAL A 381 -17.93 21.41 -19.87
CA VAL A 381 -17.70 22.55 -18.98
C VAL A 381 -16.51 23.38 -19.48
N PRO A 382 -16.60 24.73 -19.48
CA PRO A 382 -15.44 25.57 -19.78
C PRO A 382 -14.25 25.20 -18.87
N GLY A 383 -13.07 25.06 -19.45
CA GLY A 383 -11.87 24.63 -18.72
C GLY A 383 -11.76 23.12 -18.49
N SER A 384 -12.63 22.28 -19.07
CA SER A 384 -12.58 20.81 -18.88
C SER A 384 -11.24 20.16 -19.27
N ARG A 385 -10.43 20.82 -20.10
CA ARG A 385 -9.11 20.35 -20.54
C ARG A 385 -7.94 20.99 -19.78
N GLU A 386 -8.20 21.77 -18.75
CA GLU A 386 -7.16 22.31 -17.88
C GLU A 386 -6.56 21.20 -17.01
N PRO A 387 -5.30 21.34 -16.53
CA PRO A 387 -4.60 20.27 -15.81
C PRO A 387 -5.38 19.69 -14.62
N GLU A 388 -6.13 20.54 -13.92
CA GLU A 388 -6.94 20.19 -12.75
C GLU A 388 -8.23 19.41 -13.12
N HIS A 389 -8.66 19.45 -14.38
CA HIS A 389 -9.95 18.89 -14.83
C HIS A 389 -9.81 17.85 -15.93
N VAL A 390 -8.60 17.67 -16.46
CA VAL A 390 -8.36 16.76 -17.59
C VAL A 390 -8.69 15.31 -17.23
N ASN A 391 -8.29 14.82 -16.04
CA ASN A 391 -8.53 13.44 -15.63
C ASN A 391 -10.03 13.10 -15.46
N PRO A 392 -10.86 13.86 -14.71
CA PRO A 392 -12.30 13.59 -14.68
C PRO A 392 -12.96 13.73 -16.05
N THR A 393 -12.49 14.66 -16.89
CA THR A 393 -13.02 14.84 -18.25
C THR A 393 -12.71 13.63 -19.14
N GLU A 394 -11.47 13.12 -19.12
CA GLU A 394 -11.09 11.94 -19.88
C GLU A 394 -11.81 10.68 -19.39
N ASN A 395 -11.97 10.51 -18.07
CA ASN A 395 -12.78 9.41 -17.53
C ASN A 395 -14.26 9.56 -17.93
N ALA A 396 -14.82 10.77 -17.97
CA ALA A 396 -16.19 11.00 -18.44
C ALA A 396 -16.36 10.63 -19.93
N ILE A 397 -15.40 11.00 -20.80
CA ILE A 397 -15.38 10.59 -22.21
C ILE A 397 -15.31 9.06 -22.31
N SER A 398 -14.44 8.43 -21.52
CA SER A 398 -14.37 6.96 -21.46
C SER A 398 -15.67 6.34 -20.97
N ALA A 399 -16.36 6.94 -19.99
CA ALA A 399 -17.62 6.45 -19.46
C ALA A 399 -18.74 6.51 -20.50
N VAL A 400 -18.86 7.63 -21.24
CA VAL A 400 -19.78 7.75 -22.39
C VAL A 400 -19.50 6.66 -23.42
N THR A 401 -18.22 6.43 -23.75
CA THR A 401 -17.80 5.35 -24.67
C THR A 401 -18.25 3.98 -24.17
N LYS A 402 -18.04 3.69 -22.88
CA LYS A 402 -18.41 2.42 -22.24
C LYS A 402 -19.94 2.23 -22.25
N ILE A 403 -20.71 3.27 -21.96
CA ILE A 403 -22.18 3.24 -22.03
C ILE A 403 -22.66 2.96 -23.46
N LEU A 404 -22.16 3.70 -24.46
CA LEU A 404 -22.52 3.48 -25.87
C LEU A 404 -22.19 2.07 -26.36
N LYS A 405 -21.06 1.52 -25.93
CA LYS A 405 -20.58 0.21 -26.38
C LYS A 405 -21.23 -0.96 -25.65
N TYR A 406 -21.41 -0.87 -24.33
CA TYR A 406 -21.78 -2.00 -23.49
C TYR A 406 -23.21 -1.91 -22.95
N ASN A 407 -23.80 -0.71 -22.80
CA ASN A 407 -25.10 -0.53 -22.14
C ASN A 407 -25.95 0.58 -22.77
N ASN A 408 -26.23 0.45 -24.08
CA ASN A 408 -26.94 1.47 -24.86
C ASN A 408 -28.47 1.24 -24.99
N LYS A 409 -29.01 0.16 -24.43
CA LYS A 409 -30.40 -0.28 -24.67
C LYS A 409 -31.45 0.73 -24.23
N ALA A 410 -31.16 1.50 -23.18
CA ALA A 410 -32.07 2.52 -22.66
C ALA A 410 -31.81 3.93 -23.24
N LEU A 411 -30.84 4.07 -24.15
CA LEU A 411 -30.57 5.35 -24.83
C LEU A 411 -31.59 5.58 -25.93
N THR A 412 -32.15 6.80 -25.96
CA THR A 412 -33.14 7.19 -26.98
C THR A 412 -32.50 7.85 -28.20
N ASN A 413 -31.28 8.37 -28.08
CA ASN A 413 -30.57 9.12 -29.12
C ASN A 413 -29.07 8.74 -29.27
N PRO A 414 -28.73 7.46 -29.47
CA PRO A 414 -27.33 7.02 -29.53
C PRO A 414 -26.51 7.68 -30.65
N ASP A 415 -27.11 7.92 -31.82
CA ASP A 415 -26.40 8.54 -32.95
C ASP A 415 -25.99 10.00 -32.67
N GLU A 416 -26.81 10.75 -31.92
CA GLU A 416 -26.48 12.12 -31.52
C GLU A 416 -25.34 12.14 -30.50
N ILE A 417 -25.34 11.20 -29.55
CA ILE A 417 -24.29 11.06 -28.56
C ILE A 417 -22.97 10.64 -29.25
N ILE A 418 -23.02 9.74 -30.25
CA ILE A 418 -21.85 9.35 -31.05
C ILE A 418 -21.30 10.53 -31.86
N ALA A 419 -22.14 11.42 -32.37
CA ALA A 419 -21.67 12.60 -33.10
C ALA A 419 -21.02 13.66 -32.19
N LEU A 420 -21.41 13.68 -30.91
CA LEU A 420 -20.83 14.56 -29.89
C LEU A 420 -19.51 14.02 -29.32
N TRP A 421 -19.42 12.70 -29.16
CA TRP A 421 -18.21 11.98 -28.74
C TRP A 421 -17.14 11.99 -29.84
#